data_AF-E7GE98-F1
#
_entry.id   AF-E7GE98-F1
#
_cell.length_a   1.000
_cell.length_b   1.000
_cell.length_c   1.000
_cell.angle_alpha   90.00
_cell.angle_beta   90.00
_cell.angle_gamma   90.00
#
_symmetry.space_group_name_H-M   'P 1'
#
loop_
_entity.id
_entity.type
_entity.pdbx_description
1 polymer ?
#
loop_
_entity_poly.entity_id
_entity_poly.type
_entity_poly.pdbx_seq_one_letter_code
_entity_poly.pdbx_strand_id
1 'polypeptide(L)'
;MKANRTAVSANNILVVQKTHLTANSELAGLVGNEEIRIEESQLSLTTQGMPKKSTGLSSANGNISITETSQVDINAQWNGIYTTSSAIIENSQVNIQTEGYIGLLAKKDITISTSDVHASTQSQFPAIAVLYIKQPSDNQVIPRITMDQYSQEKMNSKIAVTQWFDSNGIMQSYTAFIALNDNQLLPDLSNAINQVIIQIKSADYTFVDQEISQIPDDLSLYTNESVKAVIDAKNAIIRNKKITEQSIVDSYASAIHKAVTQLIFKPADYTNVDRALAKIPNNLSIYTKESVLNLERAKKSIVRDKKINEQQLVDSYAIHIEIAIQQLKRKDIVIDVEESQHESSKPDQTHSKVDTQDNSHIMMFLTLGMMALSVGSYCIYQKVKKND
;
A
#
# COMPACT_ATOMS: atom_id res chain seq x y z
N MET A 1 34.72 43.63 8.83
CA MET A 1 34.04 44.14 7.60
C MET A 1 32.65 44.60 8.02
N LYS A 2 32.14 45.74 7.53
CA LYS A 2 30.71 46.07 7.71
C LYS A 2 29.92 45.07 6.86
N ALA A 3 28.85 44.49 7.39
CA ALA A 3 27.97 43.65 6.59
C ALA A 3 27.27 44.53 5.54
N ASN A 4 27.01 43.98 4.35
CA ASN A 4 26.22 44.71 3.37
C ASN A 4 24.80 44.85 3.91
N ARG A 5 24.26 46.07 3.90
CA ARG A 5 22.91 46.35 4.41
C ARG A 5 21.86 45.53 3.65
N THR A 6 22.02 45.43 2.33
CA THR A 6 21.26 44.51 1.47
C THR A 6 22.25 43.69 0.68
N ALA A 7 22.05 42.36 0.54
CA ALA A 7 22.98 41.53 -0.21
C ALA A 7 22.84 41.72 -1.73
N VAL A 8 21.60 41.71 -2.26
CA VAL A 8 21.29 42.05 -3.65
C VAL A 8 20.02 42.90 -3.73
N SER A 9 20.04 43.96 -4.53
CA SER A 9 18.87 44.77 -4.87
C SER A 9 18.83 45.02 -6.37
N ALA A 10 17.73 44.70 -7.04
CA ALA A 10 17.53 44.90 -8.47
C ALA A 10 16.04 45.05 -8.80
N ASN A 11 15.68 45.40 -10.05
CA ASN A 11 14.28 45.40 -10.45
C ASN A 11 13.73 43.96 -10.51
N ASN A 12 14.41 43.09 -11.26
CA ASN A 12 14.13 41.65 -11.30
C ASN A 12 15.34 40.91 -10.76
N ILE A 13 15.12 39.92 -9.89
CA ILE A 13 16.15 38.99 -9.43
C ILE A 13 15.77 37.59 -9.94
N LEU A 14 16.66 36.97 -10.70
CA LEU A 14 16.51 35.62 -11.21
C LEU A 14 17.69 34.78 -10.70
N VAL A 15 17.41 33.74 -9.90
CA VAL A 15 18.40 32.80 -9.38
C VAL A 15 18.06 31.42 -9.95
N VAL A 16 18.86 30.98 -10.91
CA VAL A 16 18.56 29.83 -11.81
C VAL A 16 19.77 28.92 -11.99
N GLN A 17 19.59 27.81 -12.71
CA GLN A 17 20.68 26.97 -13.22
C GLN A 17 21.60 26.39 -12.13
N LYS A 18 21.04 25.84 -11.05
CA LYS A 18 21.81 25.22 -9.94
C LYS A 18 22.72 26.23 -9.25
N THR A 19 22.27 27.48 -9.17
CA THR A 19 22.98 28.52 -8.42
C THR A 19 22.90 28.19 -6.92
N HIS A 20 24.06 28.15 -6.27
CA HIS A 20 24.17 28.11 -4.81
C HIS A 20 24.51 29.52 -4.32
N LEU A 21 23.63 30.11 -3.51
CA LEU A 21 23.78 31.46 -2.99
C LEU A 21 23.68 31.45 -1.46
N THR A 22 24.67 32.04 -0.79
CA THR A 22 24.63 32.28 0.65
C THR A 22 24.84 33.76 0.93
N ALA A 23 23.95 34.37 1.70
CA ALA A 23 24.01 35.79 2.01
C ALA A 23 23.74 36.07 3.49
N ASN A 24 24.66 36.81 4.10
CA ASN A 24 24.52 37.37 5.45
C ASN A 24 24.44 38.89 5.34
N SER A 25 23.35 39.50 5.81
CA SER A 25 23.10 40.93 5.66
C SER A 25 22.48 41.58 6.90
N GLU A 26 22.51 42.92 6.95
CA GLU A 26 21.89 43.65 8.07
C GLU A 26 20.36 43.77 7.85
N LEU A 27 19.92 44.29 6.70
CA LEU A 27 18.52 44.61 6.42
C LEU A 27 17.84 43.62 5.48
N ALA A 28 18.47 43.19 4.39
CA ALA A 28 17.78 42.30 3.46
C ALA A 28 18.69 41.33 2.70
N GLY A 29 18.20 40.11 2.47
CA GLY A 29 18.84 39.16 1.56
C GLY A 29 18.72 39.64 0.13
N LEU A 30 17.57 39.35 -0.49
CA LEU A 30 17.25 39.75 -1.87
C LEU A 30 16.09 40.74 -1.89
N VAL A 31 16.26 41.84 -2.63
CA VAL A 31 15.24 42.88 -2.83
C VAL A 31 14.95 43.07 -4.31
N GLY A 32 13.82 42.53 -4.78
CA GLY A 32 13.27 42.81 -6.11
C GLY A 32 12.36 44.04 -6.06
N ASN A 33 12.42 44.92 -7.05
CA ASN A 33 11.39 45.95 -7.20
C ASN A 33 10.12 45.35 -7.82
N GLU A 34 10.29 44.54 -8.86
CA GLU A 34 9.22 43.90 -9.63
C GLU A 34 9.11 42.42 -9.31
N GLU A 35 10.18 41.63 -9.40
CA GLU A 35 10.09 40.18 -9.26
C GLU A 35 11.32 39.54 -8.59
N ILE A 36 11.11 38.46 -7.85
CA ILE A 36 12.14 37.49 -7.48
C ILE A 36 11.70 36.11 -7.95
N ARG A 37 12.51 35.46 -8.79
CA ARG A 37 12.34 34.07 -9.26
C ARG A 37 13.53 33.23 -8.83
N ILE A 38 13.26 32.09 -8.21
CA ILE A 38 14.27 31.13 -7.74
C ILE A 38 13.89 29.76 -8.30
N GLU A 39 14.70 29.23 -9.21
CA GLU A 39 14.35 28.04 -10.02
C GLU A 39 15.57 27.09 -10.04
N GLU A 40 15.37 25.80 -9.76
CA GLU A 40 16.42 24.77 -9.67
C GLU A 40 17.67 25.22 -8.88
N SER A 41 17.50 25.96 -7.77
CA SER A 41 18.60 26.66 -7.07
C SER A 41 18.57 26.52 -5.55
N GLN A 42 19.72 26.73 -4.90
CA GLN A 42 19.86 26.65 -3.43
C GLN A 42 20.22 28.01 -2.84
N LEU A 43 19.40 28.52 -1.92
CA LEU A 43 19.60 29.79 -1.24
C LEU A 43 19.65 29.59 0.28
N SER A 44 20.61 30.23 0.94
CA SER A 44 20.64 30.39 2.40
C SER A 44 20.81 31.86 2.75
N LEU A 45 19.79 32.46 3.36
CA LEU A 45 19.71 33.90 3.63
C LEU A 45 19.56 34.15 5.12
N THR A 46 20.51 34.87 5.72
CA THR A 46 20.45 35.26 7.14
C THR A 46 20.49 36.78 7.29
N THR A 47 19.55 37.36 8.04
CA THR A 47 19.53 38.80 8.37
C THR A 47 19.66 39.04 9.87
N GLN A 48 20.42 40.07 10.29
CA GLN A 48 20.83 40.28 11.69
C GLN A 48 20.79 41.76 12.15
N GLY A 49 20.24 42.67 11.35
CA GLY A 49 20.33 44.12 11.58
C GLY A 49 19.19 44.72 12.41
N MET A 50 19.59 45.44 13.46
CA MET A 50 18.70 46.31 14.24
C MET A 50 18.38 47.64 13.51
N PRO A 51 17.24 48.30 13.81
CA PRO A 51 16.16 47.84 14.68
C PRO A 51 15.11 47.06 13.88
N LYS A 52 15.19 45.74 14.01
CA LYS A 52 14.16 44.73 13.73
C LYS A 52 13.73 44.55 12.28
N LYS A 53 13.56 45.56 11.42
CA LYS A 53 12.88 45.46 10.10
C LYS A 53 13.61 44.65 9.00
N SER A 54 14.43 43.66 9.34
CA SER A 54 15.20 42.91 8.35
C SER A 54 14.41 41.75 7.72
N THR A 55 14.56 41.55 6.40
CA THR A 55 13.73 40.65 5.59
C THR A 55 14.57 39.74 4.68
N GLY A 56 14.30 38.43 4.64
CA GLY A 56 15.04 37.50 3.78
C GLY A 56 14.86 37.78 2.28
N LEU A 57 13.63 37.63 1.79
CA LEU A 57 13.21 37.96 0.42
C LEU A 57 12.15 39.06 0.44
N SER A 58 12.34 40.12 -0.34
CA SER A 58 11.38 41.24 -0.44
C SER A 58 11.10 41.62 -1.89
N SER A 59 9.84 41.62 -2.31
CA SER A 59 9.41 42.16 -3.61
C SER A 59 8.45 43.35 -3.44
N ALA A 60 8.76 44.48 -4.09
CA ALA A 60 8.07 45.74 -3.86
C ALA A 60 6.78 45.91 -4.68
N ASN A 61 6.66 45.33 -5.88
CA ASN A 61 5.52 45.49 -6.79
C ASN A 61 4.94 44.17 -7.34
N GLY A 62 5.71 43.09 -7.36
CA GLY A 62 5.32 41.83 -8.01
C GLY A 62 5.77 40.58 -7.26
N ASN A 63 5.80 39.46 -7.95
CA ASN A 63 5.75 38.15 -7.30
C ASN A 63 7.10 37.72 -6.70
N ILE A 64 7.03 36.77 -5.78
CA ILE A 64 8.16 35.93 -5.38
C ILE A 64 7.79 34.50 -5.75
N SER A 65 8.53 33.86 -6.65
CA SER A 65 8.38 32.44 -6.97
C SER A 65 9.61 31.63 -6.57
N ILE A 66 9.36 30.45 -6.01
CA ILE A 66 10.36 29.44 -5.65
C ILE A 66 9.89 28.13 -6.28
N THR A 67 10.57 27.69 -7.34
CA THR A 67 10.11 26.63 -8.26
C THR A 67 11.21 25.60 -8.56
N GLU A 68 10.83 24.54 -9.29
CA GLU A 68 11.77 23.62 -9.94
C GLU A 68 12.80 22.94 -9.01
N THR A 69 12.38 22.36 -7.88
CA THR A 69 13.25 21.68 -6.89
C THR A 69 14.22 22.59 -6.14
N SER A 70 13.91 23.89 -6.07
CA SER A 70 14.69 24.84 -5.29
C SER A 70 14.66 24.55 -3.79
N GLN A 71 15.76 24.88 -3.09
CA GLN A 71 15.88 24.79 -1.64
C GLN A 71 16.21 26.18 -1.09
N VAL A 72 15.36 26.71 -0.21
CA VAL A 72 15.48 28.10 0.28
C VAL A 72 15.36 28.12 1.80
N ASP A 73 16.49 28.34 2.47
CA ASP A 73 16.58 28.52 3.92
C ASP A 73 16.69 30.02 4.27
N ILE A 74 15.79 30.50 5.13
CA ILE A 74 15.72 31.91 5.53
C ILE A 74 15.67 32.01 7.07
N ASN A 75 16.61 32.75 7.63
CA ASN A 75 16.59 33.20 9.03
C ASN A 75 16.58 34.74 9.05
N ALA A 76 15.48 35.36 9.48
CA ALA A 76 15.31 36.81 9.41
C ALA A 76 14.64 37.42 10.64
N GLN A 77 15.03 38.64 11.04
CA GLN A 77 14.49 39.22 12.28
C GLN A 77 13.05 39.76 12.18
N TRP A 78 12.49 39.94 10.97
CA TRP A 78 11.10 40.40 10.77
C TRP A 78 10.32 39.46 9.84
N ASN A 79 10.34 39.69 8.53
CA ASN A 79 9.72 38.79 7.55
C ASN A 79 10.76 37.81 7.01
N GLY A 80 10.41 36.55 6.81
CA GLY A 80 11.22 35.66 5.98
C GLY A 80 11.06 36.03 4.52
N ILE A 81 9.81 36.03 4.05
CA ILE A 81 9.40 36.40 2.70
C ILE A 81 8.33 37.49 2.79
N TYR A 82 8.49 38.56 2.02
CA TYR A 82 7.53 39.66 1.90
C TYR A 82 7.30 40.03 0.42
N THR A 83 6.03 40.06 -0.01
CA THR A 83 5.66 40.58 -1.34
C THR A 83 4.37 41.41 -1.29
N THR A 84 4.33 42.49 -2.07
CA THR A 84 3.10 43.27 -2.32
C THR A 84 2.18 42.66 -3.40
N SER A 85 2.61 41.56 -4.00
CA SER A 85 1.83 40.75 -4.93
C SER A 85 1.66 39.35 -4.34
N SER A 86 1.89 38.30 -5.11
CA SER A 86 1.69 36.91 -4.69
C SER A 86 3.01 36.17 -4.46
N ALA A 87 2.99 35.22 -3.52
CA ALA A 87 4.07 34.26 -3.31
C ALA A 87 3.66 32.90 -3.91
N ILE A 88 4.57 32.27 -4.66
CA ILE A 88 4.35 30.98 -5.31
C ILE A 88 5.49 30.05 -4.88
N ILE A 89 5.16 28.93 -4.25
CA ILE A 89 6.12 27.88 -3.91
C ILE A 89 5.65 26.60 -4.58
N GLU A 90 6.41 26.10 -5.55
CA GLU A 90 6.04 24.93 -6.34
C GLU A 90 7.20 23.93 -6.43
N ASN A 91 6.92 22.64 -6.20
CA ASN A 91 7.90 21.56 -6.31
C ASN A 91 9.22 21.87 -5.58
N SER A 92 9.18 22.51 -4.40
CA SER A 92 10.36 23.11 -3.74
C SER A 92 10.37 22.87 -2.23
N GLN A 93 11.51 23.16 -1.60
CA GLN A 93 11.69 23.10 -0.15
C GLN A 93 12.01 24.50 0.40
N VAL A 94 11.20 24.99 1.34
CA VAL A 94 11.35 26.35 1.88
C VAL A 94 11.26 26.33 3.40
N ASN A 95 12.36 26.67 4.07
CA ASN A 95 12.42 26.81 5.53
C ASN A 95 12.54 28.28 5.90
N ILE A 96 11.64 28.77 6.76
CA ILE A 96 11.58 30.15 7.21
C ILE A 96 11.53 30.15 8.74
N GLN A 97 12.50 30.82 9.34
CA GLN A 97 12.55 31.10 10.77
C GLN A 97 12.61 32.62 10.96
N THR A 98 11.70 33.18 11.75
CA THR A 98 11.71 34.60 12.08
C THR A 98 11.68 34.90 13.58
N GLU A 99 12.35 35.98 13.99
CA GLU A 99 12.34 36.40 15.40
C GLU A 99 11.13 37.30 15.74
N GLY A 100 10.73 38.19 14.83
CA GLY A 100 9.92 39.36 15.19
C GLY A 100 8.59 39.60 14.47
N TYR A 101 8.33 38.99 13.30
CA TYR A 101 7.09 39.19 12.54
C TYR A 101 6.74 37.97 11.67
N ILE A 102 5.78 38.15 10.77
CA ILE A 102 5.20 37.11 9.92
C ILE A 102 6.26 36.43 9.06
N GLY A 103 6.33 35.09 9.11
CA GLY A 103 7.31 34.30 8.35
C GLY A 103 7.19 34.49 6.84
N LEU A 104 6.01 34.20 6.28
CA LEU A 104 5.68 34.42 4.87
C LEU A 104 4.47 35.34 4.74
N LEU A 105 4.68 36.53 4.19
CA LEU A 105 3.67 37.58 4.03
C LEU A 105 3.50 37.99 2.57
N ALA A 106 2.29 37.79 2.03
CA ALA A 106 1.89 38.32 0.72
C ALA A 106 0.77 39.37 0.87
N LYS A 107 0.60 40.22 -0.15
CA LYS A 107 -0.52 41.18 -0.22
C LYS A 107 -1.59 40.84 -1.25
N LYS A 108 -1.37 39.83 -2.11
CA LYS A 108 -2.38 39.24 -2.98
C LYS A 108 -2.67 37.80 -2.57
N ASP A 109 -1.88 36.83 -3.01
CA ASP A 109 -2.16 35.41 -2.78
C ASP A 109 -0.89 34.62 -2.41
N ILE A 110 -1.07 33.46 -1.78
CA ILE A 110 -0.01 32.50 -1.47
C ILE A 110 -0.44 31.15 -2.05
N THR A 111 0.33 30.62 -3.00
CA THR A 111 0.11 29.30 -3.60
C THR A 111 1.25 28.38 -3.21
N ILE A 112 0.94 27.23 -2.61
CA ILE A 112 1.91 26.20 -2.23
C ILE A 112 1.50 24.88 -2.86
N SER A 113 2.26 24.43 -3.86
CA SER A 113 1.98 23.22 -4.64
C SER A 113 3.13 22.24 -4.51
N THR A 114 2.86 20.98 -4.16
CA THR A 114 3.85 19.88 -4.23
C THR A 114 5.17 20.24 -3.52
N SER A 115 5.09 20.95 -2.39
CA SER A 115 6.25 21.53 -1.71
C SER A 115 6.29 21.17 -0.23
N ASP A 116 7.49 21.08 0.32
CA ASP A 116 7.72 21.02 1.76
C ASP A 116 8.06 22.44 2.26
N VAL A 117 7.17 23.05 3.04
CA VAL A 117 7.32 24.44 3.55
C VAL A 117 7.20 24.43 5.07
N HIS A 118 8.26 24.84 5.76
CA HIS A 118 8.24 25.06 7.20
C HIS A 118 8.42 26.56 7.48
N ALA A 119 7.36 27.22 7.91
CA ALA A 119 7.42 28.60 8.39
C ALA A 119 7.22 28.62 9.91
N SER A 120 8.06 29.38 10.62
CA SER A 120 7.98 29.53 12.08
C SER A 120 8.41 30.93 12.52
N THR A 121 7.76 31.47 13.54
CA THR A 121 8.11 32.74 14.18
C THR A 121 8.26 32.53 15.69
N GLN A 122 9.26 33.18 16.30
CA GLN A 122 9.43 33.23 17.76
C GLN A 122 8.49 34.25 18.45
N SER A 123 7.60 34.85 17.67
CA SER A 123 6.74 35.95 18.09
C SER A 123 5.27 35.51 18.20
N GLN A 124 4.39 36.45 18.55
CA GLN A 124 2.93 36.26 18.48
C GLN A 124 2.35 36.44 17.06
N PHE A 125 3.20 36.65 16.04
CA PHE A 125 2.74 36.84 14.66
C PHE A 125 2.64 35.51 13.89
N PRO A 126 1.68 35.38 12.95
CA PRO A 126 1.48 34.16 12.19
C PRO A 126 2.71 33.71 11.40
N ALA A 127 2.87 32.40 11.24
CA ALA A 127 3.90 31.83 10.38
C ALA A 127 3.67 32.19 8.90
N ILE A 128 2.42 32.13 8.43
CA ILE A 128 2.02 32.43 7.05
C ILE A 128 0.73 33.26 7.07
N ALA A 129 0.73 34.38 6.34
CA ALA A 129 -0.48 35.21 6.17
C ALA A 129 -0.52 35.97 4.84
N VAL A 130 -1.74 36.17 4.33
CA VAL A 130 -2.06 37.19 3.32
C VAL A 130 -2.69 38.39 4.01
N LEU A 131 -2.25 39.61 3.65
CA LEU A 131 -2.96 40.86 3.98
C LEU A 131 -3.41 41.55 2.69
N TYR A 132 -4.67 41.34 2.33
CA TYR A 132 -5.26 41.77 1.07
C TYR A 132 -6.13 43.02 1.24
N ILE A 133 -5.87 44.05 0.43
CA ILE A 133 -6.75 45.22 0.28
C ILE A 133 -7.84 44.84 -0.72
N LYS A 134 -9.07 44.74 -0.24
CA LYS A 134 -10.19 44.20 -1.02
C LYS A 134 -10.63 45.19 -2.10
N GLN A 135 -10.73 44.71 -3.35
CA GLN A 135 -11.14 45.52 -4.48
C GLN A 135 -12.67 45.67 -4.51
N PRO A 136 -13.23 46.78 -5.05
CA PRO A 136 -14.68 46.98 -5.12
C PRO A 136 -15.46 45.88 -5.86
N SER A 137 -14.79 45.12 -6.74
CA SER A 137 -15.34 43.99 -7.50
C SER A 137 -15.44 42.67 -6.71
N ASP A 138 -14.80 42.58 -5.55
CA ASP A 138 -14.65 41.32 -4.82
C ASP A 138 -15.92 41.00 -4.02
N ASN A 139 -16.93 40.44 -4.67
CA ASN A 139 -18.22 40.20 -4.02
C ASN A 139 -18.23 39.01 -3.03
N GLN A 140 -17.11 38.28 -2.89
CA GLN A 140 -17.01 37.09 -2.04
C GLN A 140 -15.93 37.22 -0.95
N VAL A 141 -15.95 36.30 0.01
CA VAL A 141 -14.90 36.09 1.01
C VAL A 141 -14.21 34.78 0.64
N ILE A 142 -13.04 34.86 0.01
CA ILE A 142 -12.27 33.70 -0.43
C ILE A 142 -10.96 33.60 0.38
N PRO A 143 -10.51 32.40 0.76
CA PRO A 143 -9.16 32.18 1.24
C PRO A 143 -8.15 32.54 0.15
N ARG A 144 -7.10 33.27 0.53
CA ARG A 144 -6.01 33.66 -0.38
C ARG A 144 -4.70 32.89 -0.13
N ILE A 145 -4.74 31.89 0.75
CA ILE A 145 -3.73 30.84 0.85
C ILE A 145 -4.34 29.60 0.20
N THR A 146 -3.67 29.04 -0.79
CA THR A 146 -4.11 27.84 -1.53
C THR A 146 -3.02 26.78 -1.46
N MET A 147 -3.43 25.53 -1.20
CA MET A 147 -2.59 24.35 -1.29
C MET A 147 -3.16 23.40 -2.34
N ASP A 148 -2.28 22.70 -3.06
CA ASP A 148 -2.72 21.66 -3.99
C ASP A 148 -3.22 20.39 -3.26
N GLN A 149 -3.78 19.45 -4.02
CA GLN A 149 -4.26 18.18 -3.48
C GLN A 149 -3.13 17.24 -3.00
N TYR A 150 -1.88 17.53 -3.32
CA TYR A 150 -0.70 16.72 -2.96
C TYR A 150 -0.03 17.19 -1.67
N SER A 151 -0.26 18.44 -1.26
CA SER A 151 0.23 19.02 -0.01
C SER A 151 -0.70 18.73 1.18
N GLN A 152 -0.12 18.68 2.38
CA GLN A 152 -0.81 18.50 3.66
C GLN A 152 -0.18 19.38 4.75
N GLU A 153 -1.02 20.03 5.54
CA GLU A 153 -0.63 20.75 6.76
C GLU A 153 -0.42 19.75 7.92
N LYS A 154 0.53 20.01 8.83
CA LYS A 154 0.97 19.09 9.89
C LYS A 154 0.79 19.60 11.32
N MET A 155 0.48 20.88 11.51
CA MET A 155 0.27 21.54 12.81
C MET A 155 -1.17 21.42 13.33
N ASN A 156 -2.01 20.60 12.68
CA ASN A 156 -3.40 20.35 13.06
C ASN A 156 -4.23 21.65 13.06
N SER A 157 -4.09 22.41 11.98
CA SER A 157 -4.66 23.74 11.79
C SER A 157 -5.56 23.83 10.55
N LYS A 158 -6.19 24.99 10.35
CA LYS A 158 -6.98 25.31 9.15
C LYS A 158 -6.72 26.73 8.65
N ILE A 159 -6.86 26.91 7.35
CA ILE A 159 -6.87 28.24 6.73
C ILE A 159 -8.20 28.91 7.06
N ALA A 160 -8.14 30.14 7.56
CA ALA A 160 -9.30 30.96 7.88
C ALA A 160 -9.13 32.39 7.35
N VAL A 161 -10.27 33.06 7.15
CA VAL A 161 -10.34 34.42 6.60
C VAL A 161 -11.07 35.32 7.59
N THR A 162 -10.61 36.57 7.70
CA THR A 162 -11.32 37.62 8.41
C THR A 162 -11.28 38.93 7.61
N GLN A 163 -12.25 39.81 7.85
CA GLN A 163 -12.44 41.08 7.15
C GLN A 163 -12.83 42.18 8.14
N TRP A 164 -12.27 43.37 7.94
CA TRP A 164 -12.56 44.56 8.73
C TRP A 164 -12.34 45.80 7.86
N PHE A 165 -12.97 46.91 8.25
CA PHE A 165 -12.65 48.22 7.67
C PHE A 165 -11.49 48.85 8.44
N ASP A 166 -10.54 49.43 7.73
CA ASP A 166 -9.53 50.30 8.35
C ASP A 166 -10.09 51.71 8.67
N SER A 167 -9.26 52.57 9.25
CA SER A 167 -9.64 53.93 9.64
C SER A 167 -10.06 54.83 8.48
N ASN A 168 -9.76 54.45 7.22
CA ASN A 168 -10.13 55.17 6.02
C ASN A 168 -11.40 54.58 5.36
N GLY A 169 -12.02 53.57 5.98
CA GLY A 169 -13.17 52.85 5.42
C GLY A 169 -12.79 51.90 4.29
N ILE A 170 -11.51 51.56 4.12
CA ILE A 170 -11.07 50.57 3.12
C ILE A 170 -11.22 49.18 3.74
N MET A 171 -11.87 48.28 3.00
CA MET A 171 -12.05 46.90 3.42
C MET A 171 -10.73 46.13 3.29
N GLN A 172 -10.24 45.65 4.42
CA GLN A 172 -9.05 44.81 4.54
C GLN A 172 -9.47 43.35 4.74
N SER A 173 -8.61 42.41 4.36
CA SER A 173 -8.80 40.99 4.63
C SER A 173 -7.49 40.30 5.00
N TYR A 174 -7.53 39.48 6.05
CA TYR A 174 -6.45 38.55 6.36
C TYR A 174 -6.88 37.14 5.96
N THR A 175 -5.95 36.37 5.38
CA THR A 175 -6.02 34.90 5.38
C THR A 175 -4.81 34.38 6.14
N ALA A 176 -5.01 33.48 7.11
CA ALA A 176 -3.93 32.87 7.90
C ALA A 176 -4.33 31.47 8.38
N PHE A 177 -3.38 30.72 8.93
CA PHE A 177 -3.67 29.46 9.63
C PHE A 177 -4.07 29.74 11.09
N ILE A 178 -5.14 29.10 11.56
CA ILE A 178 -5.62 29.11 12.95
C ILE A 178 -5.78 27.67 13.46
N ALA A 179 -5.86 27.48 14.78
CA ALA A 179 -6.11 26.16 15.35
C ALA A 179 -7.44 25.56 14.82
N LEU A 180 -7.51 24.23 14.62
CA LEU A 180 -8.72 23.59 14.11
C LEU A 180 -9.98 23.90 14.93
N ASN A 181 -9.82 24.07 16.24
CA ASN A 181 -10.92 24.32 17.18
C ASN A 181 -11.39 25.78 17.21
N ASP A 182 -10.65 26.72 16.62
CA ASP A 182 -11.03 28.13 16.60
C ASP A 182 -12.16 28.38 15.61
N ASN A 183 -13.20 29.09 16.02
CA ASN A 183 -14.37 29.31 15.15
C ASN A 183 -14.07 30.25 13.97
N GLN A 184 -13.17 31.23 14.15
CA GLN A 184 -12.86 32.26 13.15
C GLN A 184 -11.45 32.84 13.39
N LEU A 185 -10.91 33.52 12.37
CA LEU A 185 -9.68 34.32 12.50
C LEU A 185 -10.02 35.70 13.09
N LEU A 186 -9.26 36.15 14.10
CA LEU A 186 -9.43 37.45 14.71
C LEU A 186 -8.77 38.57 13.86
N PRO A 187 -9.37 39.77 13.74
CA PRO A 187 -8.82 40.87 12.93
C PRO A 187 -7.44 41.38 13.37
N ASP A 188 -6.99 41.06 14.58
CA ASP A 188 -5.65 41.40 15.10
C ASP A 188 -4.61 40.28 14.90
N LEU A 189 -5.01 39.16 14.28
CA LEU A 189 -4.22 37.94 14.10
C LEU A 189 -3.78 37.23 15.40
N SER A 190 -4.33 37.60 16.57
CA SER A 190 -3.88 37.08 17.87
C SER A 190 -4.08 35.56 18.07
N ASN A 191 -4.98 34.94 17.30
CA ASN A 191 -5.18 33.49 17.28
C ASN A 191 -4.59 32.78 16.05
N ALA A 192 -3.84 33.49 15.21
CA ALA A 192 -3.14 32.87 14.10
C ALA A 192 -1.88 32.13 14.58
N ILE A 193 -1.64 30.93 14.07
CA ILE A 193 -0.53 30.09 14.57
C ILE A 193 0.83 30.60 14.07
N ASN A 194 1.81 30.63 14.97
CA ASN A 194 3.16 31.09 14.71
C ASN A 194 4.08 30.01 14.10
N GLN A 195 3.58 28.79 13.87
CA GLN A 195 4.28 27.73 13.15
C GLN A 195 3.32 27.03 12.17
N VAL A 196 3.76 26.82 10.93
CA VAL A 196 3.07 26.06 9.88
C VAL A 196 4.07 25.10 9.26
N ILE A 197 3.69 23.83 9.13
CA ILE A 197 4.47 22.81 8.43
C ILE A 197 3.57 22.21 7.35
N ILE A 198 3.89 22.52 6.09
CA ILE A 198 3.27 21.91 4.91
C ILE A 198 4.26 20.90 4.36
N GLN A 199 3.77 19.71 4.02
CA GLN A 199 4.58 18.64 3.45
C GLN A 199 3.88 18.01 2.26
N ILE A 200 4.64 17.46 1.33
CA ILE A 200 4.11 16.56 0.28
C ILE A 200 3.59 15.29 0.96
N LYS A 201 2.35 14.89 0.64
CA LYS A 201 1.71 13.64 1.08
C LYS A 201 2.55 12.43 0.71
N SER A 202 2.53 11.42 1.57
CA SER A 202 2.98 10.07 1.22
C SER A 202 2.05 9.48 0.16
N ALA A 203 2.56 8.57 -0.65
CA ALA A 203 1.73 7.74 -1.53
C ALA A 203 0.77 6.85 -0.71
N ASP A 204 -0.34 6.46 -1.34
CA ASP A 204 -1.28 5.48 -0.80
C ASP A 204 -0.83 4.06 -1.16
N TYR A 205 -0.61 3.23 -0.14
CA TYR A 205 -0.21 1.83 -0.27
C TYR A 205 -1.37 0.85 -0.05
N THR A 206 -2.60 1.31 0.12
CA THR A 206 -3.77 0.47 0.43
C THR A 206 -3.92 -0.71 -0.53
N PHE A 207 -3.74 -0.49 -1.85
CA PHE A 207 -3.75 -1.56 -2.84
C PHE A 207 -2.54 -2.49 -2.76
N VAL A 208 -1.35 -1.98 -2.42
CA VAL A 208 -0.14 -2.81 -2.20
C VAL A 208 -0.37 -3.74 -1.00
N ASP A 209 -0.93 -3.23 0.09
CA ASP A 209 -1.24 -4.01 1.29
C ASP A 209 -2.35 -5.04 1.05
N GLN A 210 -3.35 -4.71 0.22
CA GLN A 210 -4.36 -5.67 -0.24
C GLN A 210 -3.72 -6.81 -1.05
N GLU A 211 -2.87 -6.53 -2.04
CA GLU A 211 -2.22 -7.58 -2.84
C GLU A 211 -1.22 -8.42 -2.02
N ILE A 212 -0.51 -7.83 -1.03
CA ILE A 212 0.30 -8.60 -0.06
C ILE A 212 -0.57 -9.59 0.72
N SER A 213 -1.81 -9.22 1.09
CA SER A 213 -2.72 -10.09 1.82
C SER A 213 -3.29 -11.26 1.00
N GLN A 214 -3.11 -11.26 -0.34
CA GLN A 214 -3.49 -12.37 -1.21
C GLN A 214 -2.38 -13.42 -1.39
N ILE A 215 -1.17 -13.17 -0.87
CA ILE A 215 -0.07 -14.14 -0.89
C ILE A 215 -0.46 -15.32 0.03
N PRO A 216 -0.48 -16.58 -0.46
CA PRO A 216 -0.82 -17.73 0.37
C PRO A 216 0.14 -17.90 1.56
N ASP A 217 -0.40 -18.21 2.75
CA ASP A 217 0.40 -18.45 3.96
C ASP A 217 1.36 -19.64 3.79
N ASP A 218 0.90 -20.72 3.14
CA ASP A 218 1.73 -21.88 2.82
C ASP A 218 2.23 -21.84 1.37
N LEU A 219 3.44 -21.28 1.20
CA LEU A 219 4.14 -21.29 -0.07
C LEU A 219 4.85 -22.63 -0.39
N SER A 220 4.85 -23.60 0.53
CA SER A 220 5.55 -24.88 0.32
C SER A 220 4.93 -25.73 -0.78
N LEU A 221 3.65 -25.52 -1.09
CA LEU A 221 2.90 -26.20 -2.14
C LEU A 221 3.29 -25.75 -3.57
N TYR A 222 4.02 -24.64 -3.71
CA TYR A 222 4.31 -24.02 -5.00
C TYR A 222 5.76 -24.22 -5.43
N THR A 223 6.03 -24.10 -6.74
CA THR A 223 7.38 -24.27 -7.29
C THR A 223 8.30 -23.15 -6.81
N ASN A 224 9.57 -23.48 -6.58
CA ASN A 224 10.56 -22.53 -6.08
C ASN A 224 10.70 -21.30 -7.00
N GLU A 225 10.50 -21.48 -8.31
CA GLU A 225 10.54 -20.41 -9.31
C GLU A 225 9.37 -19.43 -9.15
N SER A 226 8.12 -19.92 -9.06
CA SER A 226 6.97 -19.02 -8.89
C SER A 226 6.94 -18.36 -7.51
N VAL A 227 7.39 -19.08 -6.46
CA VAL A 227 7.56 -18.52 -5.11
C VAL A 227 8.62 -17.41 -5.12
N LYS A 228 9.73 -17.60 -5.83
CA LYS A 228 10.76 -16.56 -5.98
C LYS A 228 10.19 -15.29 -6.63
N ALA A 229 9.35 -15.41 -7.66
CA ALA A 229 8.72 -14.24 -8.28
C ALA A 229 7.88 -13.40 -7.29
N VAL A 230 7.11 -14.06 -6.40
CA VAL A 230 6.34 -13.37 -5.34
C VAL A 230 7.26 -12.70 -4.32
N ILE A 231 8.34 -13.37 -3.90
CA ILE A 231 9.32 -12.83 -2.95
C ILE A 231 10.04 -11.62 -3.55
N ASP A 232 10.48 -11.71 -4.81
CA ASP A 232 11.15 -10.61 -5.51
C ASP A 232 10.23 -9.39 -5.67
N ALA A 233 8.97 -9.59 -6.05
CA ALA A 233 7.96 -8.53 -6.13
C ALA A 233 7.71 -7.85 -4.77
N LYS A 234 7.63 -8.64 -3.69
CA LYS A 234 7.47 -8.14 -2.32
C LYS A 234 8.69 -7.36 -1.82
N ASN A 235 9.90 -7.80 -2.19
CA ASN A 235 11.15 -7.15 -1.81
C ASN A 235 11.44 -5.86 -2.59
N ALA A 236 10.81 -5.67 -3.76
CA ALA A 236 10.94 -4.45 -4.55
C ALA A 236 10.18 -3.23 -3.98
N ILE A 237 9.31 -3.44 -2.98
CA ILE A 237 8.43 -2.41 -2.42
C ILE A 237 9.24 -1.41 -1.58
N ILE A 238 9.28 -0.16 -2.03
CA ILE A 238 9.84 0.97 -1.28
C ILE A 238 8.66 1.75 -0.65
N ARG A 239 8.66 1.93 0.68
CA ARG A 239 7.52 2.46 1.45
C ARG A 239 7.53 3.97 1.75
N ASN A 240 8.57 4.70 1.36
CA ASN A 240 8.71 6.13 1.62
C ASN A 240 8.38 7.03 0.41
N LYS A 241 7.64 6.52 -0.58
CA LYS A 241 7.27 7.27 -1.78
C LYS A 241 6.29 8.40 -1.48
N LYS A 242 6.43 9.49 -2.21
CA LYS A 242 5.50 10.63 -2.17
C LYS A 242 4.31 10.39 -3.10
N ILE A 243 3.20 11.10 -2.89
CA ILE A 243 1.99 11.00 -3.73
C ILE A 243 2.25 11.35 -5.21
N THR A 244 3.28 12.13 -5.50
CA THR A 244 3.79 12.40 -6.86
C THR A 244 4.37 11.17 -7.56
N GLU A 245 4.74 10.14 -6.79
CA GLU A 245 5.27 8.87 -7.26
C GLU A 245 4.21 7.74 -7.19
N GLN A 246 2.91 8.06 -7.05
CA GLN A 246 1.84 7.07 -6.87
C GLN A 246 1.84 5.99 -7.96
N SER A 247 2.13 6.33 -9.21
CA SER A 247 2.22 5.36 -10.32
C SER A 247 3.31 4.29 -10.11
N ILE A 248 4.39 4.61 -9.37
CA ILE A 248 5.40 3.63 -8.95
C ILE A 248 4.81 2.69 -7.90
N VAL A 249 4.03 3.22 -6.95
CA VAL A 249 3.38 2.42 -5.90
C VAL A 249 2.29 1.51 -6.47
N ASP A 250 1.50 1.99 -7.42
CA ASP A 250 0.51 1.21 -8.16
C ASP A 250 1.17 0.08 -8.98
N SER A 251 2.40 0.32 -9.47
CA SER A 251 3.20 -0.71 -10.15
C SER A 251 3.64 -1.83 -9.18
N TYR A 252 3.90 -1.53 -7.90
CA TYR A 252 4.20 -2.55 -6.90
C TYR A 252 3.01 -3.47 -6.66
N ALA A 253 1.80 -2.91 -6.49
CA ALA A 253 0.57 -3.70 -6.35
C ALA A 253 0.37 -4.60 -7.59
N SER A 254 0.49 -4.02 -8.79
CA SER A 254 0.37 -4.75 -10.06
C SER A 254 1.39 -5.90 -10.19
N ALA A 255 2.63 -5.71 -9.71
CA ALA A 255 3.66 -6.75 -9.75
C ALA A 255 3.36 -7.90 -8.78
N ILE A 256 2.89 -7.60 -7.57
CA ILE A 256 2.50 -8.60 -6.56
C ILE A 256 1.29 -9.40 -7.08
N HIS A 257 0.25 -8.71 -7.56
CA HIS A 257 -0.93 -9.33 -8.15
C HIS A 257 -0.57 -10.34 -9.24
N LYS A 258 0.30 -9.92 -10.18
CA LYS A 258 0.80 -10.79 -11.26
C LYS A 258 1.58 -11.98 -10.72
N ALA A 259 2.46 -11.77 -9.73
CA ALA A 259 3.27 -12.87 -9.19
C ALA A 259 2.41 -13.90 -8.43
N VAL A 260 1.42 -13.44 -7.65
CA VAL A 260 0.48 -14.30 -6.91
C VAL A 260 -0.41 -15.09 -7.87
N THR A 261 -0.98 -14.44 -8.88
CA THR A 261 -1.80 -15.14 -9.91
C THR A 261 -1.00 -16.08 -10.80
N GLN A 262 0.34 -15.96 -10.83
CA GLN A 262 1.26 -16.84 -11.55
C GLN A 262 1.95 -17.89 -10.64
N LEU A 263 1.45 -18.11 -9.42
CA LEU A 263 1.90 -19.19 -8.55
C LEU A 263 1.58 -20.57 -9.16
N ILE A 264 2.58 -21.44 -9.29
CA ILE A 264 2.47 -22.76 -9.90
C ILE A 264 2.60 -23.83 -8.82
N PHE A 265 1.59 -24.70 -8.67
CA PHE A 265 1.69 -25.84 -7.74
C PHE A 265 2.77 -26.85 -8.16
N LYS A 266 3.46 -27.41 -7.18
CA LYS A 266 4.34 -28.59 -7.35
C LYS A 266 3.53 -29.79 -7.89
N PRO A 267 4.17 -30.73 -8.59
CA PRO A 267 3.56 -32.03 -8.87
C PRO A 267 3.21 -32.77 -7.56
N ALA A 268 2.19 -33.60 -7.60
CA ALA A 268 1.89 -34.55 -6.52
C ALA A 268 2.98 -35.63 -6.40
N ASP A 269 3.13 -36.20 -5.20
CA ASP A 269 4.00 -37.36 -4.95
C ASP A 269 3.26 -38.66 -5.26
N TYR A 270 3.78 -39.42 -6.24
CA TYR A 270 3.25 -40.72 -6.65
C TYR A 270 4.02 -41.91 -6.04
N THR A 271 4.98 -41.70 -5.15
CA THR A 271 5.79 -42.76 -4.53
C THR A 271 4.93 -43.87 -3.93
N ASN A 272 3.78 -43.52 -3.33
CA ASN A 272 2.79 -44.48 -2.84
C ASN A 272 2.13 -45.31 -3.97
N VAL A 273 1.74 -44.65 -5.07
CA VAL A 273 1.11 -45.28 -6.24
C VAL A 273 2.09 -46.23 -6.92
N ASP A 274 3.33 -45.80 -7.14
CA ASP A 274 4.39 -46.63 -7.74
C ASP A 274 4.74 -47.85 -6.86
N ARG A 275 4.79 -47.65 -5.54
CA ARG A 275 4.95 -48.75 -4.58
C ARG A 275 3.78 -49.72 -4.57
N ALA A 276 2.54 -49.25 -4.75
CA ALA A 276 1.36 -50.11 -4.85
C ALA A 276 1.34 -50.91 -6.17
N LEU A 277 1.69 -50.26 -7.30
CA LEU A 277 1.82 -50.92 -8.61
C LEU A 277 2.89 -52.03 -8.59
N ALA A 278 4.01 -51.81 -7.90
CA ALA A 278 5.08 -52.81 -7.76
C ALA A 278 4.69 -54.06 -6.95
N LYS A 279 3.57 -54.02 -6.19
CA LYS A 279 3.04 -55.18 -5.45
C LYS A 279 2.17 -56.11 -6.32
N ILE A 280 1.86 -55.75 -7.57
CA ILE A 280 1.00 -56.54 -8.46
C ILE A 280 1.69 -57.88 -8.79
N PRO A 281 1.02 -59.04 -8.65
CA PRO A 281 1.60 -60.32 -9.01
C PRO A 281 1.95 -60.42 -10.50
N ASN A 282 3.19 -60.81 -10.82
CA ASN A 282 3.67 -60.98 -12.19
C ASN A 282 2.84 -62.00 -13.02
N ASN A 283 2.26 -63.01 -12.38
CA ASN A 283 1.41 -64.00 -13.02
C ASN A 283 -0.06 -63.81 -12.62
N LEU A 284 -0.80 -63.06 -13.44
CA LEU A 284 -2.24 -62.86 -13.25
C LEU A 284 -3.10 -64.02 -13.78
N SER A 285 -2.53 -64.96 -14.54
CA SER A 285 -3.26 -66.06 -15.19
C SER A 285 -3.87 -67.07 -14.21
N ILE A 286 -3.39 -67.12 -12.96
CA ILE A 286 -3.92 -67.98 -11.90
C ILE A 286 -5.12 -67.37 -11.16
N TYR A 287 -5.55 -66.15 -11.50
CA TYR A 287 -6.64 -65.43 -10.83
C TYR A 287 -7.92 -65.36 -11.70
N THR A 288 -9.07 -65.13 -11.07
CA THR A 288 -10.37 -65.04 -11.75
C THR A 288 -10.43 -63.80 -12.65
N LYS A 289 -11.12 -63.92 -13.79
CA LYS A 289 -11.27 -62.82 -14.76
C LYS A 289 -11.86 -61.56 -14.12
N GLU A 290 -12.81 -61.72 -13.19
CA GLU A 290 -13.47 -60.63 -12.49
C GLU A 290 -12.53 -59.85 -11.55
N SER A 291 -11.74 -60.56 -10.73
CA SER A 291 -10.82 -59.90 -9.80
C SER A 291 -9.67 -59.19 -10.51
N VAL A 292 -9.12 -59.81 -11.58
CA VAL A 292 -8.13 -59.15 -12.46
C VAL A 292 -8.73 -57.92 -13.15
N LEU A 293 -9.99 -57.97 -13.60
CA LEU A 293 -10.65 -56.82 -14.22
C LEU A 293 -10.81 -55.64 -13.24
N ASN A 294 -11.04 -55.90 -11.95
CA ASN A 294 -11.08 -54.84 -10.93
C ASN A 294 -9.71 -54.20 -10.69
N LEU A 295 -8.63 -54.99 -10.70
CA LEU A 295 -7.26 -54.46 -10.67
C LEU A 295 -6.93 -53.61 -11.89
N GLU A 296 -7.29 -54.05 -13.10
CA GLU A 296 -7.07 -53.26 -14.32
C GLU A 296 -7.90 -51.97 -14.35
N ARG A 297 -9.11 -51.97 -13.78
CA ARG A 297 -9.90 -50.73 -13.56
C ARG A 297 -9.18 -49.76 -12.62
N ALA A 298 -8.63 -50.24 -11.50
CA ALA A 298 -7.86 -49.41 -10.56
C ALA A 298 -6.58 -48.84 -11.20
N LYS A 299 -5.85 -49.63 -12.00
CA LYS A 299 -4.68 -49.14 -12.76
C LYS A 299 -5.06 -48.08 -13.79
N LYS A 300 -6.18 -48.27 -14.50
CA LYS A 300 -6.66 -47.35 -15.54
C LYS A 300 -7.19 -46.02 -15.00
N SER A 301 -7.57 -45.93 -13.71
CA SER A 301 -8.05 -44.68 -13.11
C SER A 301 -6.93 -43.70 -12.73
N ILE A 302 -5.66 -44.13 -12.74
CA ILE A 302 -4.51 -43.31 -12.38
C ILE A 302 -4.29 -42.23 -13.45
N VAL A 303 -4.37 -40.97 -13.03
CA VAL A 303 -3.97 -39.80 -13.82
C VAL A 303 -2.67 -39.26 -13.20
N ARG A 304 -1.66 -38.93 -14.02
CA ARG A 304 -0.26 -38.67 -13.57
C ARG A 304 0.18 -37.21 -13.56
N ASP A 305 -0.66 -36.27 -13.99
CA ASP A 305 -0.32 -34.84 -14.10
C ASP A 305 -0.75 -34.00 -12.87
N LYS A 306 -1.39 -34.64 -11.89
CA LYS A 306 -1.92 -34.05 -10.65
C LYS A 306 -0.90 -33.24 -9.88
N LYS A 307 -1.41 -32.20 -9.22
CA LYS A 307 -0.63 -31.25 -8.42
C LYS A 307 -0.74 -31.56 -6.93
N ILE A 308 0.17 -31.01 -6.13
CA ILE A 308 0.26 -31.31 -4.68
C ILE A 308 -1.01 -30.92 -3.90
N ASN A 309 -1.79 -29.95 -4.38
CA ASN A 309 -3.11 -29.62 -3.83
C ASN A 309 -4.19 -30.68 -4.12
N GLU A 310 -3.90 -31.67 -4.97
CA GLU A 310 -4.71 -32.87 -5.22
C GLU A 310 -4.11 -34.14 -4.58
N GLN A 311 -3.12 -34.02 -3.67
CA GLN A 311 -2.38 -35.17 -3.13
C GLN A 311 -3.29 -36.28 -2.55
N GLN A 312 -4.37 -35.92 -1.86
CA GLN A 312 -5.33 -36.88 -1.32
C GLN A 312 -5.98 -37.77 -2.41
N LEU A 313 -6.20 -37.24 -3.61
CA LEU A 313 -6.69 -38.02 -4.75
C LEU A 313 -5.60 -38.99 -5.25
N VAL A 314 -4.35 -38.55 -5.27
CA VAL A 314 -3.20 -39.39 -5.65
C VAL A 314 -2.98 -40.52 -4.66
N ASP A 315 -3.05 -40.25 -3.35
CA ASP A 315 -2.98 -41.27 -2.31
C ASP A 315 -4.14 -42.27 -2.41
N SER A 316 -5.34 -41.82 -2.80
CA SER A 316 -6.48 -42.71 -3.05
C SER A 316 -6.24 -43.71 -4.19
N TYR A 317 -5.44 -43.36 -5.22
CA TYR A 317 -5.07 -44.31 -6.26
C TYR A 317 -4.26 -45.47 -5.69
N ALA A 318 -3.30 -45.18 -4.79
CA ALA A 318 -2.51 -46.22 -4.13
C ALA A 318 -3.41 -47.16 -3.30
N ILE A 319 -4.33 -46.60 -2.50
CA ILE A 319 -5.29 -47.35 -1.70
C ILE A 319 -6.15 -48.28 -2.57
N HIS A 320 -6.71 -47.78 -3.68
CA HIS A 320 -7.53 -48.59 -4.58
C HIS A 320 -6.75 -49.74 -5.24
N ILE A 321 -5.47 -49.54 -5.57
CA ILE A 321 -4.60 -50.59 -6.10
C ILE A 321 -4.33 -51.65 -5.03
N GLU A 322 -4.01 -51.25 -3.79
CA GLU A 322 -3.77 -52.20 -2.70
C GLU A 322 -5.01 -53.02 -2.35
N ILE A 323 -6.20 -52.40 -2.30
CA ILE A 323 -7.48 -53.10 -2.13
C ILE A 323 -7.72 -54.09 -3.28
N ALA A 324 -7.50 -53.68 -4.53
CA ALA A 324 -7.71 -54.56 -5.68
C ALA A 324 -6.75 -55.76 -5.69
N ILE A 325 -5.49 -55.58 -5.23
CA ILE A 325 -4.52 -56.66 -5.03
C ILE A 325 -5.00 -57.62 -3.92
N GLN A 326 -5.46 -57.10 -2.79
CA GLN A 326 -6.01 -57.93 -1.69
C GLN A 326 -7.27 -58.70 -2.11
N GLN A 327 -8.05 -58.18 -3.06
CA GLN A 327 -9.26 -58.80 -3.60
C GLN A 327 -9.01 -59.77 -4.77
N LEU A 328 -7.75 -60.04 -5.15
CA LEU A 328 -7.43 -61.03 -6.19
C LEU A 328 -7.81 -62.44 -5.73
N LYS A 329 -8.77 -63.06 -6.44
CA LYS A 329 -9.24 -64.43 -6.16
C LYS A 329 -8.56 -65.40 -7.10
N ARG A 330 -7.95 -66.47 -6.59
CA ARG A 330 -7.40 -67.54 -7.45
C ARG A 330 -8.53 -68.25 -8.19
N LYS A 331 -8.22 -68.79 -9.37
CA LYS A 331 -9.07 -69.81 -10.00
C LYS A 331 -9.00 -71.08 -9.16
N ASP A 332 -10.15 -71.70 -8.93
CA ASP A 332 -10.19 -73.01 -8.28
C ASP A 332 -9.44 -74.02 -9.14
N ILE A 333 -8.59 -74.81 -8.49
CA ILE A 333 -7.95 -75.95 -9.15
C ILE A 333 -9.02 -77.04 -9.21
N VAL A 334 -9.62 -77.23 -10.38
CA VAL A 334 -10.37 -78.44 -10.68
C VAL A 334 -9.35 -79.57 -10.69
N ILE A 335 -9.21 -80.24 -9.56
CA ILE A 335 -8.63 -81.58 -9.51
C ILE A 335 -9.78 -82.50 -9.86
N ASP A 336 -9.79 -83.02 -11.10
CA ASP A 336 -10.65 -84.14 -11.47
C ASP A 336 -10.17 -85.36 -10.68
N VAL A 337 -10.70 -85.53 -9.47
CA VAL A 337 -10.65 -86.80 -8.74
C VAL A 337 -11.88 -87.59 -9.18
N GLU A 338 -11.67 -88.63 -9.98
CA GLU A 338 -12.75 -89.54 -10.38
C GLU A 338 -13.44 -90.13 -9.13
N GLU A 339 -14.77 -90.11 -9.16
CA GLU A 339 -15.62 -90.58 -8.08
C GLU A 339 -15.42 -92.07 -7.77
N SER A 340 -15.43 -92.42 -6.49
CA SER A 340 -15.92 -93.72 -6.04
C SER A 340 -16.80 -93.54 -4.80
N GLN A 341 -17.94 -94.23 -4.81
CA GLN A 341 -19.13 -93.88 -4.03
C GLN A 341 -19.13 -94.55 -2.65
N HIS A 342 -19.69 -93.87 -1.64
CA HIS A 342 -20.82 -94.40 -0.87
C HIS A 342 -21.54 -93.31 -0.05
N GLU A 343 -22.67 -93.66 0.54
CA GLU A 343 -23.87 -92.82 0.58
C GLU A 343 -24.49 -92.73 1.99
N SER A 344 -25.21 -91.63 2.26
CA SER A 344 -26.24 -91.47 3.32
C SER A 344 -25.75 -91.53 4.80
N SER A 345 -26.00 -90.55 5.67
CA SER A 345 -27.30 -89.91 5.94
C SER A 345 -27.17 -88.79 6.98
N LYS A 346 -28.14 -87.86 6.97
CA LYS A 346 -28.48 -86.89 8.05
C LYS A 346 -29.74 -87.42 8.77
N PRO A 347 -30.18 -86.94 9.97
CA PRO A 347 -30.28 -85.51 10.27
C PRO A 347 -30.15 -85.04 11.74
N ASP A 348 -30.25 -83.71 11.85
CA ASP A 348 -31.02 -82.94 12.84
C ASP A 348 -30.33 -82.22 14.01
N GLN A 349 -30.99 -81.14 14.43
CA GLN A 349 -30.52 -80.05 15.27
C GLN A 349 -31.12 -80.14 16.69
N THR A 350 -30.48 -79.52 17.70
CA THR A 350 -31.01 -78.33 18.39
C THR A 350 -30.15 -77.89 19.60
N HIS A 351 -29.98 -76.56 19.70
CA HIS A 351 -29.72 -75.67 20.85
C HIS A 351 -29.64 -76.27 22.28
N SER A 352 -28.83 -75.79 23.24
CA SER A 352 -27.80 -74.71 23.33
C SER A 352 -27.08 -74.86 24.72
N LYS A 353 -26.27 -73.97 25.31
CA LYS A 353 -25.94 -72.53 25.15
C LYS A 353 -24.63 -72.19 25.91
N VAL A 354 -24.06 -71.01 25.64
CA VAL A 354 -22.98 -70.28 26.39
C VAL A 354 -21.60 -70.98 26.51
N ASP A 355 -20.46 -70.27 26.65
CA ASP A 355 -20.23 -68.80 26.69
C ASP A 355 -18.91 -68.35 26.03
N THR A 356 -18.70 -67.03 25.97
CA THR A 356 -17.44 -66.27 25.74
C THR A 356 -16.40 -66.76 24.72
N GLN A 357 -16.20 -65.99 23.65
CA GLN A 357 -15.05 -65.08 23.45
C GLN A 357 -14.79 -64.77 21.94
N ASP A 358 -14.26 -63.56 21.69
CA ASP A 358 -13.60 -63.09 20.46
C ASP A 358 -14.40 -62.75 19.17
N ASN A 359 -14.47 -61.42 18.96
CA ASN A 359 -13.94 -60.69 17.80
C ASN A 359 -14.76 -60.42 16.52
N SER A 360 -14.67 -59.12 16.17
CA SER A 360 -14.77 -58.47 14.85
C SER A 360 -16.14 -58.42 14.14
N HIS A 361 -16.70 -57.21 14.14
CA HIS A 361 -17.81 -56.82 13.28
C HIS A 361 -17.44 -56.95 11.79
N ILE A 362 -18.12 -57.86 11.07
CA ILE A 362 -18.18 -57.84 9.61
C ILE A 362 -19.61 -57.47 9.22
N MET A 363 -19.80 -56.23 8.80
CA MET A 363 -20.96 -55.80 8.04
C MET A 363 -20.53 -54.76 7.00
N MET A 364 -20.76 -55.11 5.73
CA MET A 364 -21.42 -54.30 4.69
C MET A 364 -20.88 -52.86 4.45
N PHE A 365 -20.54 -52.43 3.24
CA PHE A 365 -21.25 -52.67 1.98
C PHE A 365 -20.33 -52.81 0.76
N LEU A 366 -20.77 -53.65 -0.19
CA LEU A 366 -20.39 -53.59 -1.61
C LEU A 366 -21.51 -52.87 -2.37
N THR A 367 -21.24 -51.67 -2.88
CA THR A 367 -22.01 -51.07 -3.99
C THR A 367 -21.08 -50.34 -4.95
N LEU A 368 -21.32 -50.51 -6.25
CA LEU A 368 -20.49 -49.94 -7.32
C LEU A 368 -20.91 -48.51 -7.65
N GLY A 369 -19.92 -47.67 -7.97
CA GLY A 369 -19.94 -46.86 -9.19
C GLY A 369 -20.65 -45.50 -9.17
N MET A 370 -20.04 -44.56 -9.90
CA MET A 370 -20.57 -43.25 -10.28
C MET A 370 -20.83 -42.22 -9.16
N MET A 371 -19.76 -41.50 -8.79
CA MET A 371 -19.84 -40.03 -8.77
C MET A 371 -18.63 -39.45 -9.49
N ALA A 372 -18.87 -38.98 -10.71
CA ALA A 372 -18.08 -37.89 -11.27
C ALA A 372 -18.74 -36.57 -10.86
N LEU A 373 -17.90 -35.56 -10.59
CA LEU A 373 -18.24 -34.15 -10.37
C LEU A 373 -18.82 -33.74 -8.98
N SER A 374 -18.57 -32.46 -8.68
CA SER A 374 -19.10 -31.61 -7.59
C SER A 374 -18.75 -31.91 -6.12
N VAL A 375 -17.51 -31.64 -5.73
CA VAL A 375 -17.23 -30.82 -4.53
C VAL A 375 -15.94 -30.00 -4.76
N GLY A 376 -16.10 -28.74 -5.17
CA GLY A 376 -14.97 -27.86 -5.51
C GLY A 376 -15.33 -26.40 -5.78
N SER A 377 -16.57 -25.97 -5.44
CA SER A 377 -17.06 -24.60 -5.70
C SER A 377 -18.06 -24.14 -4.63
N TYR A 378 -17.68 -24.14 -3.34
CA TYR A 378 -18.45 -23.43 -2.31
C TYR A 378 -17.60 -23.02 -1.09
N CYS A 379 -16.81 -21.96 -1.23
CA CYS A 379 -16.14 -21.29 -0.09
C CYS A 379 -15.79 -19.80 -0.37
N ILE A 380 -16.59 -19.09 -1.18
CA ILE A 380 -16.58 -17.61 -1.25
C ILE A 380 -18.03 -17.12 -1.33
N TYR A 381 -18.31 -15.98 -0.68
CA TYR A 381 -19.62 -15.31 -0.53
C TYR A 381 -20.57 -16.03 0.47
N GLN A 382 -21.00 -15.44 1.59
CA GLN A 382 -21.24 -14.01 1.88
C GLN A 382 -20.69 -13.55 3.24
N LYS A 383 -20.18 -12.31 3.30
CA LYS A 383 -19.88 -11.57 4.55
C LYS A 383 -20.41 -10.13 4.48
N VAL A 384 -21.74 -10.00 4.43
CA VAL A 384 -22.54 -8.76 4.59
C VAL A 384 -23.85 -9.25 5.24
N LYS A 385 -24.42 -8.68 6.30
CA LYS A 385 -24.32 -7.32 6.88
C LYS A 385 -24.42 -7.38 8.42
N LYS A 386 -24.04 -6.28 9.08
CA LYS A 386 -24.30 -6.01 10.51
C LYS A 386 -25.74 -5.47 10.70
N ASN A 387 -26.21 -5.58 11.95
CA ASN A 387 -27.31 -4.89 12.64
C ASN A 387 -28.10 -3.81 11.86
N ASP A 388 -29.42 -3.87 12.00
CA ASP A 388 -30.15 -2.88 12.81
C ASP A 388 -30.73 -3.62 14.05
#